data_AF-A0A498NDM3-F1
#
_entry.id   AF-A0A498NDM3-F1
#
_cell.length_a   1.000
_cell.length_b   1.000
_cell.length_c   1.000
_cell.angle_alpha   90.00
_cell.angle_beta   90.00
_cell.angle_gamma   90.00
#
_symmetry.space_group_name_H-M   'P 1'
#
loop_
_entity.id
_entity.type
_entity.pdbx_description
1 polymer ?
#
loop_
_entity_poly.entity_id
_entity_poly.type
_entity_poly.pdbx_seq_one_letter_code
_entity_poly.pdbx_strand_id
1 'polypeptide(L)'
;MGQRVNKVMPMTVDYIFSRYSVGDQLGKGGFGVVYEGRRLEDDLKVALKYVTKTDDMESIHIPDHPVPLPKEIALTFLANKGHRVPEIIRLLDWTDHPDHFVMVLECPSPCENLVEFMRRHGGSLDEHTVRQIMWQATNAAHMCCLRRVLHRDVKLENLLINRETSEVKLIDFGCGDILRMSPYRSYHGTAAYSPPEYYSRGEYCGWPATVWSLGILMFAMLCGHFPSDFDLHLLQYKRWSKPGLSKGNLCASGGFFTTIQMKNWSDSRQFCRDHGADLVIIKSKEKQSRVYSFIKENMGVSVWIGLSDIEIEGNMKWVDNSPLKEGFWLKGEPNDNGGNEDCVLMNTNPDLNNWNDISCSEKGRNLCE
;
A
#
# COMPACT_ATOMS: atom_id res chain seq x y z
N MET A 1 -18.86 32.78 -0.05
CA MET A 1 -20.21 32.27 0.33
C MET A 1 -20.11 31.75 1.75
N GLY A 2 -20.83 32.37 2.69
CA GLY A 2 -20.60 32.26 4.13
C GLY A 2 -20.88 30.87 4.70
N GLN A 3 -20.00 30.42 5.59
CA GLN A 3 -20.25 29.28 6.48
C GLN A 3 -21.44 29.63 7.39
N ARG A 4 -22.57 28.95 7.20
CA ARG A 4 -23.70 29.02 8.14
C ARG A 4 -23.29 28.29 9.42
N VAL A 5 -23.27 29.03 10.53
CA VAL A 5 -23.07 28.50 11.88
C VAL A 5 -24.33 27.72 12.27
N ASN A 6 -24.24 26.40 12.32
CA ASN A 6 -25.35 25.55 12.76
C ASN A 6 -25.52 25.68 14.28
N LYS A 7 -26.74 26.06 14.68
CA LYS A 7 -27.12 26.40 16.05
C LYS A 7 -27.49 25.13 16.82
N VAL A 8 -27.02 25.06 18.07
CA VAL A 8 -27.69 24.30 19.14
C VAL A 8 -29.06 24.99 19.34
N MET A 9 -30.12 24.51 18.69
CA MET A 9 -31.47 25.07 18.83
C MET A 9 -32.32 24.22 19.80
N PRO A 10 -33.17 24.83 20.65
CA PRO A 10 -34.20 24.11 21.39
C PRO A 10 -35.29 23.57 20.45
N MET A 11 -35.72 22.32 20.69
CA MET A 11 -36.60 21.53 19.82
C MET A 11 -38.02 22.11 19.67
N THR A 12 -38.37 22.47 18.45
CA THR A 12 -39.75 22.40 17.94
C THR A 12 -39.69 21.84 16.52
N VAL A 13 -40.14 20.59 16.33
CA VAL A 13 -40.13 19.80 15.08
C VAL A 13 -38.71 19.52 14.54
N ASP A 14 -38.35 18.24 14.46
CA ASP A 14 -37.01 17.76 14.06
C ASP A 14 -36.45 18.51 12.84
N TYR A 15 -35.48 19.40 13.11
CA TYR A 15 -34.84 20.27 12.13
C TYR A 15 -34.40 19.50 10.86
N ILE A 16 -33.92 18.26 11.02
CA ILE A 16 -33.53 17.40 9.90
C ILE A 16 -34.72 17.06 9.00
N PHE A 17 -35.87 16.64 9.55
CA PHE A 17 -37.05 16.31 8.75
C PHE A 17 -37.68 17.53 8.08
N SER A 18 -37.37 18.74 8.55
CA SER A 18 -37.76 19.98 7.86
C SER A 18 -36.92 20.29 6.62
N ARG A 19 -35.74 19.66 6.47
CA ARG A 19 -34.75 19.95 5.39
C ARG A 19 -34.40 18.76 4.51
N TYR A 20 -34.65 17.54 4.98
CA TYR A 20 -34.27 16.31 4.30
C TYR A 20 -35.42 15.30 4.36
N SER A 21 -35.70 14.64 3.23
CA SER A 21 -36.53 13.43 3.20
C SER A 21 -35.66 12.19 3.39
N VAL A 22 -36.20 11.19 4.08
CA VAL A 22 -35.55 9.90 4.32
C VAL A 22 -36.14 8.86 3.37
N GLY A 23 -35.28 8.10 2.72
CA GLY A 23 -35.61 6.99 1.83
C GLY A 23 -35.18 5.65 2.42
N ASP A 24 -34.77 4.75 1.55
CA ASP A 24 -34.43 3.37 1.93
C ASP A 24 -33.17 3.29 2.79
N GLN A 25 -33.11 2.25 3.63
CA GLN A 25 -31.92 1.97 4.42
C GLN A 25 -30.77 1.50 3.51
N LEU A 26 -29.62 2.17 3.59
CA LEU A 26 -28.41 1.82 2.87
C LEU A 26 -27.56 0.79 3.63
N GLY A 27 -27.56 0.85 4.96
CA GLY A 27 -26.76 -0.05 5.79
C GLY A 27 -27.03 0.11 7.28
N LYS A 28 -26.63 -0.91 8.06
CA LYS A 28 -26.70 -0.92 9.52
C LYS A 28 -25.48 -1.65 10.09
N GLY A 29 -24.87 -1.09 11.13
CA GLY A 29 -23.70 -1.68 11.80
C GLY A 29 -23.53 -1.17 13.23
N GLY A 30 -22.36 -1.44 13.83
CA GLY A 30 -22.02 -1.00 15.19
C GLY A 30 -21.96 0.52 15.35
N PHE A 31 -21.86 1.27 14.25
CA PHE A 31 -21.79 2.73 14.22
C PHE A 31 -23.13 3.39 13.86
N GLY A 32 -24.24 2.66 13.97
CA GLY A 32 -25.58 3.18 13.69
C GLY A 32 -26.20 2.69 12.38
N VAL A 33 -27.21 3.42 11.93
CA VAL A 33 -28.02 3.08 10.74
C VAL A 33 -27.91 4.21 9.72
N VAL A 34 -27.69 3.85 8.45
CA VAL A 34 -27.56 4.81 7.35
C VAL A 34 -28.72 4.66 6.40
N TYR A 35 -29.37 5.76 6.07
CA TYR A 35 -30.47 5.85 5.11
C TYR A 35 -30.07 6.72 3.93
N GLU A 36 -30.62 6.41 2.76
CA GLU A 36 -30.66 7.35 1.65
C GLU A 36 -31.57 8.52 2.05
N GLY A 37 -31.28 9.71 1.53
CA GLY A 37 -32.22 10.81 1.60
C GLY A 37 -31.98 11.86 0.54
N ARG A 38 -32.84 12.87 0.53
CA ARG A 38 -32.78 14.00 -0.41
C ARG A 38 -32.94 15.30 0.36
N ARG A 39 -32.09 16.27 0.05
CA ARG A 39 -32.26 17.64 0.57
C ARG A 39 -33.43 18.31 -0.14
N LEU A 40 -34.40 18.80 0.62
CA LEU A 40 -35.66 19.34 0.07
C LEU A 40 -35.45 20.64 -0.72
N GLU A 41 -34.37 21.38 -0.46
CA GLU A 41 -34.06 22.66 -1.11
C GLU A 41 -33.66 22.51 -2.58
N ASP A 42 -32.94 21.44 -2.93
CA ASP A 42 -32.30 21.27 -4.25
C ASP A 42 -32.26 19.83 -4.78
N ASP A 43 -32.99 18.93 -4.14
CA ASP A 43 -33.03 17.49 -4.45
C ASP A 43 -31.66 16.79 -4.41
N LEU A 44 -30.70 17.36 -3.67
CA LEU A 44 -29.38 16.75 -3.52
C LEU A 44 -29.51 15.41 -2.78
N LYS A 45 -29.06 14.32 -3.41
CA LYS A 45 -28.96 12.99 -2.78
C LYS A 45 -27.91 13.03 -1.66
N VAL A 46 -28.30 12.55 -0.49
CA VAL A 46 -27.49 12.54 0.74
C VAL A 46 -27.62 11.21 1.47
N ALA A 47 -26.71 10.95 2.41
CA ALA A 47 -26.78 9.82 3.32
C ALA A 47 -27.04 10.34 4.75
N LEU A 48 -28.09 9.86 5.40
CA LEU A 48 -28.41 10.20 6.78
C LEU A 48 -27.96 9.07 7.70
N LYS A 49 -26.91 9.31 8.49
CA LYS A 49 -26.40 8.38 9.50
C LYS A 49 -26.99 8.73 10.86
N TYR A 50 -27.79 7.83 11.42
CA TYR A 50 -28.39 7.90 12.75
C TYR A 50 -27.56 7.08 13.72
N VAL A 51 -27.12 7.70 14.82
CA VAL A 51 -26.31 7.04 15.83
C VAL A 51 -26.95 7.24 17.20
N THR A 52 -27.35 6.14 17.84
CA THR A 52 -27.86 6.14 19.21
C THR A 52 -26.72 6.45 20.18
N LYS A 53 -26.97 7.35 21.13
CA LYS A 53 -26.01 7.68 22.18
C LYS A 53 -25.97 6.59 23.22
N THR A 54 -24.76 6.29 23.68
CA THR A 54 -24.49 5.39 24.80
C THR A 54 -23.90 6.18 25.96
N ASP A 55 -23.98 5.64 27.18
CA ASP A 55 -23.47 6.32 28.38
C ASP A 55 -21.95 6.56 28.34
N ASP A 56 -21.22 5.76 27.58
CA ASP A 56 -19.78 5.83 27.37
C ASP A 56 -19.37 6.65 26.12
N MET A 57 -20.34 7.28 25.43
CA MET A 57 -20.05 8.05 24.23
C MET A 57 -19.20 9.28 24.55
N GLU A 58 -17.96 9.27 24.04
CA GLU A 58 -17.05 10.38 24.19
C GLU A 58 -17.51 11.62 23.38
N SER A 59 -17.27 12.79 23.97
CA SER A 59 -17.45 14.09 23.30
C SER A 59 -16.12 14.83 23.21
N ILE A 60 -15.91 15.54 22.10
CA ILE A 60 -14.69 16.29 21.81
C ILE A 60 -15.02 17.78 21.78
N HIS A 61 -14.19 18.58 22.46
CA HIS A 61 -14.23 20.02 22.34
C HIS A 61 -13.45 20.48 21.10
N ILE A 62 -14.12 21.18 20.20
CA ILE A 62 -13.51 21.75 18.99
C ILE A 62 -13.30 23.26 19.21
N PRO A 63 -12.10 23.80 18.92
CA PRO A 63 -11.88 25.24 18.93
C PRO A 63 -12.91 25.94 18.04
N ASP A 64 -13.48 27.03 18.54
CA ASP A 64 -14.52 27.84 17.87
C ASP A 64 -15.92 27.20 17.83
N HIS A 65 -16.13 26.03 18.47
CA HIS A 65 -17.46 25.43 18.64
C HIS A 65 -18.02 25.69 20.05
N PRO A 66 -19.28 26.14 20.20
CA PRO A 66 -19.81 26.58 21.50
C PRO A 66 -19.99 25.46 22.53
N VAL A 67 -20.16 24.22 22.07
CA VAL A 67 -20.37 23.04 22.92
C VAL A 67 -19.49 21.87 22.45
N PRO A 68 -19.10 20.95 23.34
CA PRO A 68 -18.53 19.66 22.94
C PRO A 68 -19.47 18.93 21.98
N LEU A 69 -18.91 18.22 21.02
CA LEU A 69 -19.66 17.44 20.04
C LEU A 69 -19.41 15.95 20.25
N PRO A 70 -20.39 15.07 19.95
CA PRO A 70 -20.13 13.64 19.86
C PRO A 70 -18.88 13.35 19.02
N LYS A 71 -18.02 12.44 19.48
CA LYS A 71 -16.69 12.19 18.91
C LYS A 71 -16.71 12.04 17.39
N GLU A 72 -17.64 11.27 16.83
CA GLU A 72 -17.70 11.05 15.38
C GLU A 72 -18.03 12.33 14.60
N ILE A 73 -19.01 13.12 15.07
CA ILE A 73 -19.33 14.43 14.49
C ILE A 73 -18.10 15.32 14.54
N ALA A 74 -17.44 15.38 15.70
CA ALA A 74 -16.29 16.23 15.91
C ALA A 74 -15.13 15.90 14.96
N LEU A 75 -14.77 14.62 14.85
CA LEU A 75 -13.67 14.18 14.00
C LEU A 75 -14.00 14.36 12.52
N THR A 76 -15.24 14.07 12.12
CA THR A 76 -15.68 14.29 10.73
C THR A 76 -15.68 15.78 10.37
N PHE A 77 -16.11 16.64 11.30
CA PHE A 77 -16.04 18.09 11.15
C PHE A 77 -14.60 18.58 10.99
N LEU A 78 -13.69 18.14 11.86
CA LEU A 78 -12.26 18.48 11.76
C LEU A 78 -11.64 17.99 10.44
N ALA A 79 -11.95 16.76 10.04
CA ALA A 79 -11.51 16.18 8.78
C ALA A 79 -12.05 16.94 7.55
N ASN A 80 -13.15 17.70 7.70
CA ASN A 80 -13.73 18.56 6.67
C ASN A 80 -13.32 20.05 6.77
N LYS A 81 -12.50 20.44 7.76
CA LYS A 81 -12.09 21.84 7.96
C LYS A 81 -11.14 22.32 6.86
N GLY A 82 -11.33 23.55 6.37
CA GLY A 82 -10.48 24.17 5.35
C GLY A 82 -10.90 23.83 3.92
N HIS A 83 -9.94 23.65 3.02
CA HIS A 83 -10.23 23.34 1.61
C HIS A 83 -10.85 21.95 1.45
N ARG A 84 -11.77 21.78 0.48
CA ARG A 84 -12.39 20.49 0.18
C ARG A 84 -11.33 19.47 -0.25
N VAL A 85 -11.40 18.27 0.31
CA VAL A 85 -10.60 17.10 -0.07
C VAL A 85 -11.57 16.07 -0.65
N PRO A 86 -11.56 15.78 -1.97
CA PRO A 86 -12.50 14.87 -2.61
C PRO A 86 -12.53 13.47 -1.99
N GLU A 87 -11.39 13.01 -1.47
CA GLU A 87 -11.18 11.66 -0.94
C GLU A 87 -11.67 11.46 0.50
N ILE A 88 -12.23 12.50 1.14
CA ILE A 88 -12.85 12.42 2.46
C ILE A 88 -14.34 12.69 2.29
N ILE A 89 -15.19 11.84 2.89
CA ILE A 89 -16.64 12.03 2.82
C ILE A 89 -17.03 13.39 3.42
N ARG A 90 -17.86 14.13 2.68
CA ARG A 90 -18.24 15.47 3.11
C ARG A 90 -19.36 15.41 4.15
N LEU A 91 -19.13 16.04 5.30
CA LEU A 91 -20.19 16.38 6.25
C LEU A 91 -20.93 17.63 5.76
N LEU A 92 -22.22 17.47 5.45
CA LEU A 92 -23.07 18.54 4.91
C LEU A 92 -23.85 19.25 6.01
N ASP A 93 -24.36 18.47 6.97
CA ASP A 93 -25.17 18.96 8.08
C ASP A 93 -25.13 17.93 9.23
N TRP A 94 -25.57 18.33 10.41
CA TRP A 94 -25.74 17.41 11.54
C TRP A 94 -26.68 18.01 12.59
N THR A 95 -27.24 17.16 13.45
CA THR A 95 -28.01 17.54 14.63
C THR A 95 -27.66 16.62 15.78
N ASP A 96 -27.72 17.14 16.99
CA ASP A 96 -27.42 16.42 18.22
C ASP A 96 -28.66 16.42 19.13
N HIS A 97 -29.33 15.28 19.22
CA HIS A 97 -30.50 15.06 20.08
C HIS A 97 -30.09 14.42 21.42
N PRO A 98 -30.96 14.39 22.44
CA PRO A 98 -30.60 13.82 23.74
C PRO A 98 -30.18 12.34 23.72
N ASP A 99 -30.82 11.53 22.89
CA ASP A 99 -30.68 10.06 22.84
C ASP A 99 -29.98 9.57 21.56
N HIS A 100 -29.81 10.42 20.57
CA HIS A 100 -29.14 10.10 19.31
C HIS A 100 -28.56 11.35 18.66
N PHE A 101 -27.72 11.17 17.65
CA PHE A 101 -27.34 12.24 16.74
C PHE A 101 -27.54 11.79 15.29
N VAL A 102 -27.71 12.77 14.39
CA VAL A 102 -27.87 12.51 12.96
C VAL A 102 -26.82 13.30 12.19
N MET A 103 -26.12 12.62 11.30
CA MET A 103 -25.16 13.23 10.38
C MET A 103 -25.71 13.15 8.95
N VAL A 104 -25.70 14.27 8.24
CA VAL A 104 -26.02 14.34 6.82
C VAL A 104 -24.72 14.39 6.04
N LEU A 105 -24.44 13.34 5.28
CA LEU A 105 -23.21 13.13 4.54
C LEU A 105 -23.46 13.22 3.03
N GLU A 106 -22.42 13.55 2.28
CA GLU A 106 -22.37 13.29 0.83
C GLU A 106 -22.72 11.83 0.55
N CYS A 107 -23.50 11.57 -0.50
CA CYS A 107 -23.85 10.22 -0.93
C CYS A 107 -23.32 9.98 -2.34
N PRO A 108 -22.09 9.44 -2.48
CA PRO A 108 -21.54 9.11 -3.79
C PRO A 108 -22.44 8.09 -4.49
N SER A 109 -22.67 8.27 -5.78
CA SER A 109 -23.49 7.35 -6.57
C SER A 109 -23.06 7.38 -8.04
N PRO A 110 -22.95 6.22 -8.71
CA PRO A 110 -22.99 4.89 -8.11
C PRO A 110 -21.70 4.54 -7.35
N CYS A 111 -21.80 4.04 -6.11
CA CYS A 111 -20.64 3.60 -5.34
C CYS A 111 -20.87 2.24 -4.66
N GLU A 112 -19.78 1.62 -4.23
CA GLU A 112 -19.73 0.44 -3.37
C GLU A 112 -18.49 0.52 -2.47
N ASN A 113 -18.40 -0.29 -1.42
CA ASN A 113 -17.17 -0.37 -0.62
C ASN A 113 -16.11 -1.21 -1.32
N LEU A 114 -14.84 -1.12 -0.91
CA LEU A 114 -13.76 -1.86 -1.56
C LEU A 114 -13.87 -3.39 -1.40
N VAL A 115 -14.58 -3.89 -0.39
CA VAL A 115 -14.85 -5.33 -0.25
C VAL A 115 -15.71 -5.83 -1.41
N GLU A 116 -16.84 -5.17 -1.68
CA GLU A 116 -17.72 -5.52 -2.79
C GLU A 116 -17.02 -5.29 -4.15
N PHE A 117 -16.27 -4.19 -4.27
CA PHE A 117 -15.50 -3.92 -5.47
C PHE A 117 -14.49 -5.04 -5.77
N MET A 118 -13.73 -5.49 -4.78
CA MET A 118 -12.81 -6.63 -4.92
C MET A 118 -13.55 -7.91 -5.30
N ARG A 119 -14.68 -8.21 -4.65
CA ARG A 119 -15.49 -9.40 -4.95
C ARG A 119 -15.96 -9.41 -6.41
N ARG A 120 -16.36 -8.26 -6.95
CA ARG A 120 -16.74 -8.12 -8.38
C ARG A 120 -15.59 -8.29 -9.35
N HIS A 121 -14.35 -8.05 -8.91
CA HIS A 121 -13.13 -8.18 -9.72
C HIS A 121 -12.38 -9.50 -9.49
N GLY A 122 -13.07 -10.53 -8.97
CA GLY A 122 -12.48 -11.86 -8.80
C GLY A 122 -11.69 -12.05 -7.50
N GLY A 123 -11.87 -11.17 -6.52
CA GLY A 123 -11.33 -11.29 -5.17
C GLY A 123 -9.99 -10.59 -4.92
N SER A 124 -9.28 -10.18 -5.97
CA SER A 124 -8.05 -9.38 -5.88
C SER A 124 -7.98 -8.39 -7.04
N LEU A 125 -7.20 -7.32 -6.88
CA LEU A 125 -7.05 -6.25 -7.86
C LEU A 125 -5.63 -6.24 -8.45
N ASP A 126 -5.49 -5.77 -9.69
CA ASP A 126 -4.18 -5.58 -10.29
C ASP A 126 -3.47 -4.32 -9.76
N GLU A 127 -2.15 -4.25 -9.97
CA GLU A 127 -1.34 -3.14 -9.47
C GLU A 127 -1.75 -1.76 -9.97
N HIS A 128 -2.30 -1.65 -11.19
CA HIS A 128 -2.71 -0.36 -11.71
C HIS A 128 -3.87 0.19 -10.89
N THR A 129 -4.91 -0.62 -10.71
CA THR A 129 -6.07 -0.27 -9.89
C THR A 129 -5.68 -0.05 -8.43
N VAL A 130 -4.87 -0.93 -7.84
CA VAL A 130 -4.40 -0.76 -6.45
C VAL A 130 -3.61 0.53 -6.27
N ARG A 131 -2.74 0.89 -7.22
CA ARG A 131 -1.96 2.14 -7.16
C ARG A 131 -2.87 3.37 -7.15
N GLN A 132 -3.92 3.38 -7.97
CA GLN A 132 -4.90 4.48 -8.02
C GLN A 132 -5.68 4.60 -6.71
N ILE A 133 -6.16 3.48 -6.17
CA ILE A 133 -6.90 3.46 -4.89
C ILE A 133 -5.99 3.88 -3.74
N MET A 134 -4.77 3.34 -3.68
CA MET A 134 -3.82 3.62 -2.59
C MET A 134 -3.36 5.07 -2.59
N TRP A 135 -3.19 5.70 -3.76
CA TRP A 135 -2.88 7.13 -3.82
C TRP A 135 -3.99 7.96 -3.15
N GLN A 136 -5.25 7.69 -3.48
CA GLN A 136 -6.41 8.41 -2.92
C GLN A 136 -6.58 8.13 -1.42
N ALA A 137 -6.51 6.86 -1.00
CA ALA A 137 -6.63 6.47 0.40
C ALA A 137 -5.50 7.07 1.27
N THR A 138 -4.26 7.07 0.76
CA THR A 138 -3.12 7.68 1.44
C THR A 138 -3.28 9.20 1.54
N ASN A 139 -3.77 9.85 0.48
CA ASN A 139 -4.06 11.28 0.50
C ASN A 139 -5.13 11.62 1.55
N ALA A 140 -6.24 10.86 1.61
CA ALA A 140 -7.28 11.04 2.61
C ALA A 140 -6.74 10.88 4.04
N ALA A 141 -5.99 9.80 4.32
CA ALA A 141 -5.39 9.55 5.63
C ALA A 141 -4.39 10.63 6.04
N HIS A 142 -3.55 11.08 5.09
CA HIS A 142 -2.59 12.15 5.31
C HIS A 142 -3.28 13.48 5.64
N MET A 143 -4.31 13.84 4.88
CA MET A 143 -5.11 15.05 5.11
C MET A 143 -5.85 15.01 6.45
N CYS A 144 -6.37 13.84 6.86
CA CYS A 144 -6.92 13.66 8.21
C CYS A 144 -5.87 13.97 9.28
N CYS A 145 -4.66 13.43 9.13
CA CYS A 145 -3.60 13.64 10.11
C CYS A 145 -3.13 15.11 10.17
N LEU A 146 -3.01 15.80 9.03
CA LEU A 146 -2.75 17.25 8.99
C LEU A 146 -3.84 18.06 9.69
N ARG A 147 -5.09 17.56 9.66
CA ARG A 147 -6.25 18.12 10.36
C ARG A 147 -6.38 17.64 11.80
N ARG A 148 -5.32 17.00 12.33
CA ARG A 148 -5.24 16.44 13.69
C ARG A 148 -6.29 15.37 13.98
N VAL A 149 -6.74 14.65 12.96
CA VAL A 149 -7.67 13.52 13.05
C VAL A 149 -6.91 12.23 12.78
N LEU A 150 -6.92 11.32 13.75
CA LEU A 150 -6.46 9.94 13.58
C LEU A 150 -7.68 9.05 13.34
N HIS A 151 -7.81 8.50 12.13
CA HIS A 151 -8.98 7.68 11.76
C HIS A 151 -9.04 6.34 12.53
N ARG A 152 -7.88 5.71 12.77
CA ARG A 152 -7.68 4.38 13.41
C ARG A 152 -8.28 3.16 12.70
N ASP A 153 -9.25 3.35 11.83
CA ASP A 153 -9.99 2.26 11.18
C ASP A 153 -9.98 2.37 9.65
N VAL A 154 -8.83 2.67 9.05
CA VAL A 154 -8.67 2.68 7.59
C VAL A 154 -8.63 1.23 7.10
N LYS A 155 -9.69 0.82 6.39
CA LYS A 155 -9.92 -0.57 5.94
C LYS A 155 -10.79 -0.61 4.68
N LEU A 156 -10.96 -1.81 4.11
CA LEU A 156 -11.71 -2.01 2.86
C LEU A 156 -13.17 -1.55 2.97
N GLU A 157 -13.79 -1.78 4.12
CA GLU A 157 -15.19 -1.46 4.40
C GLU A 157 -15.43 0.05 4.51
N ASN A 158 -14.41 0.80 4.96
CA ASN A 158 -14.49 2.24 5.22
C ASN A 158 -13.98 3.08 4.05
N LEU A 159 -13.80 2.48 2.87
CA LEU A 159 -13.47 3.16 1.63
C LEU A 159 -14.55 2.86 0.60
N LEU A 160 -15.26 3.91 0.17
CA LEU A 160 -16.21 3.83 -0.93
C LEU A 160 -15.48 4.14 -2.24
N ILE A 161 -15.76 3.39 -3.28
CA ILE A 161 -15.28 3.65 -4.64
C ILE A 161 -16.47 3.91 -5.56
N ASN A 162 -16.39 5.00 -6.33
CA ASN A 162 -17.32 5.25 -7.42
C ASN A 162 -17.00 4.33 -8.59
N ARG A 163 -18.01 3.58 -9.07
CA ARG A 163 -17.82 2.53 -10.08
C ARG A 163 -17.49 3.08 -11.47
N GLU A 164 -17.83 4.33 -11.73
CA GLU A 164 -17.65 4.97 -13.03
C GLU A 164 -16.40 5.85 -13.03
N THR A 165 -16.17 6.61 -11.96
CA THR A 165 -15.06 7.58 -11.90
C THR A 165 -13.81 7.03 -11.21
N SER A 166 -13.91 5.89 -10.52
CA SER A 166 -12.85 5.36 -9.64
C SER A 166 -12.42 6.32 -8.51
N GLU A 167 -13.24 7.33 -8.21
CA GLU A 167 -13.04 8.21 -7.05
C GLU A 167 -13.25 7.42 -5.76
N VAL A 168 -12.30 7.52 -4.84
CA VAL A 168 -12.30 6.82 -3.55
C VAL A 168 -12.57 7.81 -2.43
N LYS A 169 -13.44 7.45 -1.49
CA LYS A 169 -13.82 8.29 -0.34
C LYS A 169 -13.69 7.51 0.97
N LEU A 170 -12.92 8.06 1.90
CA LEU A 170 -12.83 7.61 3.28
C LEU A 170 -14.09 8.02 4.05
N ILE A 171 -14.69 7.05 4.72
CA ILE A 171 -15.90 7.20 5.55
C ILE A 171 -15.65 6.68 6.97
N ASP A 172 -16.59 6.98 7.87
CA ASP A 172 -16.72 6.43 9.23
C ASP A 172 -15.57 6.76 10.20
N PHE A 173 -15.71 7.90 10.87
CA PHE A 173 -14.74 8.37 11.87
C PHE A 173 -15.08 7.88 13.30
N GLY A 174 -16.01 6.93 13.47
CA GLY A 174 -16.51 6.49 14.77
C GLY A 174 -15.45 5.89 15.69
N CYS A 175 -14.47 5.18 15.11
CA CYS A 175 -13.32 4.61 15.83
C CYS A 175 -12.16 5.59 16.05
N GLY A 176 -12.24 6.79 15.48
CA GLY A 176 -11.14 7.74 15.45
C GLY A 176 -10.84 8.41 16.78
N ASP A 177 -9.83 9.27 16.78
CA ASP A 177 -9.46 10.14 17.90
C ASP A 177 -8.69 11.37 17.40
N ILE A 178 -8.49 12.35 18.27
CA ILE A 178 -7.58 13.47 18.02
C ILE A 178 -6.17 12.93 17.92
N LEU A 179 -5.49 13.25 16.82
CA LEU A 179 -4.10 12.90 16.59
C LEU A 179 -3.20 13.62 17.60
N ARG A 180 -2.46 12.85 18.38
CA ARG A 180 -1.50 13.34 19.38
C ARG A 180 -0.14 12.69 19.20
N MET A 181 0.90 13.34 19.74
CA MET A 181 2.27 12.83 19.70
C MET A 181 2.52 11.74 20.76
N SER A 182 1.77 11.76 21.86
CA SER A 182 1.89 10.74 22.91
C SER A 182 1.29 9.40 22.46
N PRO A 183 1.82 8.26 22.96
CA PRO A 183 1.27 6.95 22.63
C PRO A 183 -0.21 6.80 22.97
N TYR A 184 -0.88 5.94 22.22
CA TYR A 184 -2.23 5.46 22.50
C TYR A 184 -2.15 4.09 23.16
N ARG A 185 -2.91 3.89 24.24
CA ARG A 185 -2.93 2.65 25.03
C ARG A 185 -4.20 1.82 24.86
N SER A 186 -5.05 2.24 23.93
CA SER A 186 -6.33 1.61 23.61
C SER A 186 -6.53 1.66 22.11
N TYR A 187 -6.85 0.52 21.50
CA TYR A 187 -7.16 0.42 20.08
C TYR A 187 -8.65 0.14 19.88
N HIS A 188 -9.30 0.93 19.03
CA HIS A 188 -10.74 0.84 18.77
C HIS A 188 -11.07 0.53 17.29
N GLY A 189 -10.07 0.26 16.45
CA GLY A 189 -10.27 -0.14 15.05
C GLY A 189 -10.42 -1.65 14.87
N THR A 190 -10.51 -2.11 13.62
CA THR A 190 -10.52 -3.55 13.28
C THR A 190 -9.19 -4.22 13.61
N ALA A 191 -9.22 -5.28 14.41
CA ALA A 191 -8.03 -6.01 14.88
C ALA A 191 -7.08 -6.48 13.77
N ALA A 192 -7.60 -6.92 12.62
CA ALA A 192 -6.77 -7.37 11.49
C ALA A 192 -5.88 -6.26 10.88
N TYR A 193 -6.21 -4.99 11.11
CA TYR A 193 -5.45 -3.82 10.63
C TYR A 193 -4.58 -3.19 11.71
N SER A 194 -4.62 -3.72 12.93
CA SER A 194 -3.90 -3.14 14.05
C SER A 194 -2.39 -3.41 13.94
N PRO A 195 -1.56 -2.46 14.40
CA PRO A 195 -0.12 -2.57 14.28
C PRO A 195 0.48 -3.48 15.36
N PRO A 196 1.58 -4.19 15.09
CA PRO A 196 2.13 -5.22 15.97
C PRO A 196 2.68 -4.67 17.29
N GLU A 197 3.11 -3.40 17.33
CA GLU A 197 3.53 -2.75 18.57
C GLU A 197 2.41 -2.67 19.61
N TYR A 198 1.14 -2.60 19.19
CA TYR A 198 0.02 -2.58 20.12
C TYR A 198 -0.10 -3.90 20.87
N TYR A 199 0.04 -5.05 20.19
CA TYR A 199 -0.02 -6.36 20.84
C TYR A 199 1.21 -6.65 21.70
N SER A 200 2.38 -6.22 21.25
CA SER A 200 3.64 -6.51 21.94
C SER A 200 3.94 -5.57 23.11
N ARG A 201 3.48 -4.31 23.06
CA ARG A 201 3.79 -3.28 24.06
C ARG A 201 2.57 -2.69 24.76
N GLY A 202 1.36 -2.96 24.27
CA GLY A 202 0.12 -2.34 24.75
C GLY A 202 -0.05 -0.88 24.33
N GLU A 203 0.82 -0.36 23.46
CA GLU A 203 0.76 1.02 23.01
C GLU A 203 1.26 1.21 21.58
N TYR A 204 0.79 2.28 20.91
CA TYR A 204 1.16 2.60 19.53
C TYR A 204 1.16 4.11 19.27
N CYS A 205 1.88 4.51 18.21
CA CYS A 205 1.90 5.90 17.72
C CYS A 205 0.95 6.05 16.53
N GLY A 206 0.19 7.16 16.48
CA GLY A 206 -0.88 7.32 15.48
C GLY A 206 -0.40 7.29 14.03
N TRP A 207 0.68 8.01 13.70
CA TRP A 207 1.22 8.05 12.33
C TRP A 207 1.73 6.67 11.85
N PRO A 208 2.65 5.99 12.57
CA PRO A 208 3.07 4.64 12.18
C PRO A 208 1.92 3.63 12.07
N ALA A 209 0.95 3.67 13.00
CA ALA A 209 -0.21 2.79 12.95
C ALA A 209 -1.07 3.00 11.70
N THR A 210 -1.21 4.26 11.26
CA THR A 210 -1.91 4.58 10.00
C THR A 210 -1.16 3.99 8.81
N VAL A 211 0.17 4.15 8.75
CA VAL A 211 0.99 3.56 7.68
C VAL A 211 0.89 2.04 7.67
N TRP A 212 0.88 1.39 8.84
CA TRP A 212 0.67 -0.05 8.95
C TRP A 212 -0.70 -0.47 8.37
N SER A 213 -1.79 0.19 8.78
CA SER A 213 -3.13 -0.12 8.28
C SER A 213 -3.25 0.04 6.76
N LEU A 214 -2.60 1.07 6.18
CA LEU A 214 -2.49 1.25 4.73
C LEU A 214 -1.70 0.14 4.05
N GLY A 215 -0.65 -0.38 4.69
CA GLY A 215 0.10 -1.54 4.20
C GLY A 215 -0.74 -2.82 4.16
N ILE A 216 -1.50 -3.09 5.22
CA ILE A 216 -2.45 -4.21 5.27
C ILE A 216 -3.54 -4.06 4.19
N LEU A 217 -4.08 -2.85 4.03
CA LEU A 217 -5.06 -2.52 2.99
C LEU A 217 -4.51 -2.82 1.58
N MET A 218 -3.30 -2.34 1.27
CA MET A 218 -2.64 -2.59 -0.02
C MET A 218 -2.42 -4.09 -0.25
N PHE A 219 -1.89 -4.79 0.76
CA PHE A 219 -1.65 -6.23 0.67
C PHE A 219 -2.96 -6.98 0.40
N ALA A 220 -4.02 -6.67 1.15
CA ALA A 220 -5.32 -7.31 1.00
C ALA A 220 -5.88 -7.13 -0.42
N MET A 221 -5.79 -5.93 -1.00
CA MET A 221 -6.26 -5.68 -2.36
C MET A 221 -5.45 -6.46 -3.41
N LEU A 222 -4.12 -6.50 -3.30
CA LEU A 222 -3.24 -7.23 -4.23
C LEU A 222 -3.35 -8.76 -4.10
N CYS A 223 -3.54 -9.23 -2.87
CA CYS A 223 -3.42 -10.64 -2.55
C CYS A 223 -4.78 -11.35 -2.51
N GLY A 224 -5.86 -10.62 -2.23
CA GLY A 224 -7.19 -11.16 -1.98
C GLY A 224 -7.34 -11.80 -0.59
N HIS A 225 -6.35 -11.64 0.28
CA HIS A 225 -6.33 -12.12 1.66
C HIS A 225 -5.45 -11.22 2.52
N PHE A 226 -5.63 -11.28 3.84
CA PHE A 226 -4.76 -10.61 4.81
C PHE A 226 -3.38 -11.31 4.88
N PRO A 227 -2.30 -10.58 5.19
CA PRO A 227 -0.98 -11.20 5.32
C PRO A 227 -0.96 -12.17 6.50
N SER A 228 -0.48 -13.38 6.25
CA SER A 228 -0.18 -14.37 7.29
C SER A 228 1.14 -14.05 8.00
N ASP A 229 1.42 -14.73 9.12
CA ASP A 229 2.73 -14.64 9.78
C ASP A 229 3.88 -14.99 8.83
N PHE A 230 3.66 -15.92 7.90
CA PHE A 230 4.63 -16.29 6.88
C PHE A 230 4.84 -15.16 5.86
N ASP A 231 3.77 -14.49 5.41
CA ASP A 231 3.88 -13.33 4.52
C ASP A 231 4.67 -12.21 5.19
N LEU A 232 4.32 -11.89 6.45
CA LEU A 232 5.00 -10.85 7.24
C LEU A 232 6.48 -11.17 7.43
N HIS A 233 6.82 -12.43 7.70
CA HIS A 233 8.21 -12.89 7.77
C HIS A 233 8.94 -12.65 6.44
N LEU A 234 8.37 -13.07 5.32
CA LEU A 234 9.00 -12.87 4.00
C LEU A 234 9.14 -11.38 3.63
N LEU A 235 8.15 -10.54 3.97
CA LEU A 235 8.17 -9.09 3.74
C LEU A 235 9.30 -8.43 4.54
N GLN A 236 9.50 -8.83 5.81
CA GLN A 236 10.58 -8.33 6.65
C GLN A 236 11.96 -8.55 6.03
N TYR A 237 12.17 -9.70 5.38
CA TYR A 237 13.43 -10.04 4.72
C TYR A 237 13.48 -9.66 3.23
N LYS A 238 12.51 -8.90 2.72
CA LYS A 238 12.40 -8.52 1.29
C LYS A 238 12.43 -9.73 0.34
N ARG A 239 11.92 -10.88 0.80
CA ARG A 239 11.85 -12.15 0.05
C ARG A 239 10.44 -12.48 -0.44
N TRP A 240 9.46 -11.67 -0.07
CA TRP A 240 8.08 -11.91 -0.47
C TRP A 240 7.89 -11.64 -1.97
N SER A 241 7.22 -12.56 -2.65
CA SER A 241 6.84 -12.42 -4.05
C SER A 241 5.57 -13.22 -4.32
N LYS A 242 4.70 -12.72 -5.19
CA LYS A 242 3.52 -13.43 -5.69
C LYS A 242 3.61 -13.53 -7.22
N PRO A 243 3.66 -14.75 -7.79
CA PRO A 243 3.70 -14.93 -9.24
C PRO A 243 2.55 -14.19 -9.94
N GLY A 244 2.87 -13.45 -11.00
CA GLY A 244 1.89 -12.71 -11.80
C GLY A 244 1.41 -11.38 -11.21
N LEU A 245 1.89 -10.98 -10.03
CA LEU A 245 1.47 -9.71 -9.41
C LEU A 245 2.08 -8.50 -10.14
N SER A 246 3.40 -8.51 -10.32
CA SER A 246 4.12 -7.49 -11.08
C SER A 246 4.41 -7.99 -12.49
N LYS A 247 3.98 -7.23 -13.50
CA LYS A 247 4.39 -7.44 -14.91
C LYS A 247 5.87 -7.09 -15.13
N GLY A 248 6.46 -6.34 -14.20
CA GLY A 248 7.89 -6.14 -14.13
C GLY A 248 8.55 -7.39 -13.56
N ASN A 249 9.09 -8.23 -14.44
CA ASN A 249 10.11 -9.20 -14.02
C ASN A 249 11.39 -8.50 -13.53
N LEU A 250 11.50 -7.18 -13.73
CA LEU A 250 12.65 -6.33 -13.49
C LEU A 250 12.80 -5.94 -12.02
N CYS A 251 13.75 -6.54 -11.31
CA CYS A 251 14.25 -5.97 -10.05
C CYS A 251 15.36 -4.98 -10.40
N ALA A 252 15.16 -3.68 -10.16
CA ALA A 252 16.13 -2.63 -10.49
C ALA A 252 16.57 -1.84 -9.26
N SER A 253 17.89 -1.70 -9.05
CA SER A 253 18.48 -0.77 -8.08
C SER A 253 19.96 -0.51 -8.42
N GLY A 254 20.46 0.69 -8.13
CA GLY A 254 21.89 1.00 -8.23
C GLY A 254 22.52 0.89 -9.63
N GLY A 255 21.71 1.05 -10.69
CA GLY A 255 22.14 0.92 -12.09
C GLY A 255 22.18 -0.52 -12.61
N PHE A 256 21.69 -1.49 -11.84
CA PHE A 256 21.57 -2.88 -12.25
C PHE A 256 20.11 -3.31 -12.31
N PHE A 257 19.81 -4.26 -13.21
CA PHE A 257 18.52 -4.92 -13.22
C PHE A 257 18.59 -6.40 -13.59
N THR A 258 17.56 -7.17 -13.27
CA THR A 258 17.49 -8.63 -13.50
C THR A 258 16.06 -9.09 -13.78
N THR A 259 15.86 -10.30 -14.29
CA THR A 259 14.56 -10.99 -14.30
C THR A 259 14.44 -12.06 -13.21
N ILE A 260 13.23 -12.26 -12.66
CA ILE A 260 12.95 -13.41 -11.79
C ILE A 260 13.07 -14.76 -12.53
N GLN A 261 12.97 -14.77 -13.86
CA GLN A 261 13.08 -15.97 -14.68
C GLN A 261 14.54 -16.38 -14.85
N MET A 262 14.85 -17.63 -14.53
CA MET A 262 16.16 -18.21 -14.81
C MET A 262 16.25 -18.65 -16.28
N LYS A 263 17.37 -18.32 -16.92
CA LYS A 263 17.62 -18.52 -18.35
C LYS A 263 19.03 -19.09 -18.56
N ASN A 264 19.30 -19.63 -19.74
CA ASN A 264 20.67 -19.93 -20.16
C ASN A 264 21.44 -18.63 -20.41
N TRP A 265 22.75 -18.70 -20.60
CA TRP A 265 23.58 -17.49 -20.73
C TRP A 265 23.20 -16.64 -21.96
N SER A 266 22.93 -17.28 -23.10
CA SER A 266 22.55 -16.58 -24.34
C SER A 266 21.22 -15.85 -24.22
N ASP A 267 20.19 -16.51 -23.69
CA ASP A 267 18.87 -15.92 -23.45
C ASP A 267 18.93 -14.82 -22.37
N SER A 268 19.80 -15.00 -21.38
CA SER A 268 20.10 -13.98 -20.36
C SER A 268 20.68 -12.71 -20.96
N ARG A 269 21.65 -12.85 -21.87
CA ARG A 269 22.25 -11.73 -22.60
C ARG A 269 21.24 -11.05 -23.53
N GLN A 270 20.46 -11.83 -24.28
CA GLN A 270 19.44 -11.30 -25.16
C GLN A 270 18.40 -10.48 -24.38
N PHE A 271 17.98 -10.96 -23.21
CA PHE A 271 17.08 -10.19 -22.34
C PHE A 271 17.66 -8.81 -21.98
N CYS A 272 18.93 -8.74 -21.59
CA CYS A 272 19.54 -7.44 -21.25
C CYS A 272 19.53 -6.50 -22.46
N ARG A 273 19.85 -7.02 -23.65
CA ARG A 273 19.85 -6.27 -24.91
C ARG A 273 18.49 -5.76 -25.33
N ASP A 274 17.45 -6.59 -25.18
CA ASP A 274 16.06 -6.20 -25.46
C ASP A 274 15.59 -5.05 -24.56
N HIS A 275 16.29 -4.81 -23.45
CA HIS A 275 16.02 -3.74 -22.49
C HIS A 275 17.09 -2.63 -22.52
N GLY A 276 17.89 -2.55 -23.59
CA GLY A 276 18.86 -1.46 -23.80
C GLY A 276 20.13 -1.56 -22.95
N ALA A 277 20.48 -2.75 -22.47
CA ALA A 277 21.67 -3.04 -21.64
C ALA A 277 22.45 -4.24 -22.20
N ASP A 278 23.50 -4.70 -21.50
CA ASP A 278 24.12 -6.02 -21.73
C ASP A 278 24.40 -6.69 -20.36
N LEU A 279 24.91 -7.93 -20.34
CA LEU A 279 25.30 -8.58 -19.09
C LEU A 279 26.45 -7.81 -18.41
N VAL A 280 26.43 -7.78 -17.07
CA VAL A 280 27.37 -7.00 -16.26
C VAL A 280 28.83 -7.36 -16.54
N ILE A 281 29.66 -6.33 -16.63
CA ILE A 281 31.11 -6.40 -16.81
C ILE A 281 31.79 -6.06 -15.49
N ILE A 282 32.70 -6.92 -15.03
CA ILE A 282 33.37 -6.78 -13.74
C ILE A 282 34.90 -6.73 -13.94
N LYS A 283 35.43 -5.52 -14.05
CA LYS A 283 36.86 -5.26 -14.31
C LYS A 283 37.65 -4.76 -13.11
N SER A 284 37.00 -4.63 -11.94
CA SER A 284 37.65 -4.14 -10.72
C SER A 284 37.03 -4.75 -9.47
N LYS A 285 37.80 -4.77 -8.39
CA LYS A 285 37.37 -5.29 -7.09
C LYS A 285 36.22 -4.47 -6.50
N GLU A 286 36.19 -3.17 -6.76
CA GLU A 286 35.10 -2.28 -6.35
C GLU A 286 33.80 -2.67 -7.06
N LYS A 287 33.86 -2.95 -8.38
CA LYS A 287 32.70 -3.41 -9.15
C LYS A 287 32.22 -4.78 -8.68
N GLN A 288 33.15 -5.73 -8.45
CA GLN A 288 32.84 -7.05 -7.89
C GLN A 288 32.11 -6.94 -6.55
N SER A 289 32.60 -6.08 -5.66
CA SER A 289 31.97 -5.83 -4.35
C SER A 289 30.57 -5.21 -4.49
N ARG A 290 30.40 -4.25 -5.41
CA ARG A 290 29.09 -3.60 -5.64
C ARG A 290 28.06 -4.58 -6.20
N VAL A 291 28.47 -5.42 -7.15
CA VAL A 291 27.65 -6.49 -7.73
C VAL A 291 27.28 -7.52 -6.67
N TYR A 292 28.25 -7.98 -5.87
CA TYR A 292 28.01 -8.92 -4.77
C TYR A 292 26.97 -8.39 -3.78
N SER A 293 27.11 -7.15 -3.31
CA SER A 293 26.14 -6.53 -2.40
C SER A 293 24.75 -6.44 -3.03
N PHE A 294 24.64 -6.07 -4.30
CA PHE A 294 23.36 -6.04 -5.01
C PHE A 294 22.70 -7.42 -5.06
N ILE A 295 23.45 -8.47 -5.44
CA ILE A 295 22.95 -9.85 -5.49
C ILE A 295 22.50 -10.31 -4.10
N LYS A 296 23.31 -10.07 -3.07
CA LYS A 296 23.03 -10.45 -1.69
C LYS A 296 21.77 -9.77 -1.13
N GLU A 297 21.60 -8.48 -1.42
CA GLU A 297 20.47 -7.69 -0.91
C GLU A 297 19.17 -7.91 -1.67
N ASN A 298 19.23 -8.22 -2.97
CA ASN A 298 18.06 -8.20 -3.85
C ASN A 298 17.69 -9.57 -4.45
N MET A 299 18.61 -10.54 -4.49
CA MET A 299 18.38 -11.79 -5.23
C MET A 299 18.57 -13.07 -4.41
N GLY A 300 19.67 -13.15 -3.66
CA GLY A 300 20.03 -14.35 -2.88
C GLY A 300 20.28 -15.61 -3.73
N VAL A 301 20.50 -15.47 -5.04
CA VAL A 301 20.77 -16.57 -5.98
C VAL A 301 21.96 -16.20 -6.88
N SER A 302 22.59 -17.21 -7.49
CA SER A 302 23.69 -16.99 -8.43
C SER A 302 23.21 -16.33 -9.73
N VAL A 303 24.10 -15.56 -10.36
CA VAL A 303 23.78 -14.76 -11.55
C VAL A 303 24.80 -14.93 -12.67
N TRP A 304 24.34 -14.88 -13.91
CA TRP A 304 25.17 -14.77 -15.09
C TRP A 304 25.86 -13.40 -15.14
N ILE A 305 27.16 -13.42 -15.43
CA ILE A 305 27.94 -12.22 -15.75
C ILE A 305 28.34 -12.25 -17.23
N GLY A 306 28.75 -11.10 -17.75
CA GLY A 306 29.07 -10.93 -19.17
C GLY A 306 30.44 -11.47 -19.58
N LEU A 307 30.92 -12.56 -18.97
CA LEU A 307 32.21 -13.19 -19.25
C LEU A 307 32.00 -14.60 -19.81
N SER A 308 32.69 -14.92 -20.90
CA SER A 308 32.63 -16.21 -21.58
C SER A 308 33.85 -16.43 -22.49
N ASP A 309 34.14 -17.66 -22.85
CA ASP A 309 35.13 -18.05 -23.87
C ASP A 309 34.55 -18.91 -25.00
N ILE A 310 33.22 -18.91 -25.17
CA ILE A 310 32.45 -19.55 -26.26
C ILE A 310 33.10 -19.42 -27.66
N GLU A 311 33.77 -18.29 -27.94
CA GLU A 311 34.42 -18.06 -29.24
C GLU A 311 35.73 -18.84 -29.42
N ILE A 312 36.55 -18.91 -28.38
CA ILE A 312 37.90 -19.49 -28.40
C ILE A 312 38.19 -20.04 -26.99
N GLU A 313 38.19 -21.35 -26.88
CA GLU A 313 38.48 -22.09 -25.65
C GLU A 313 39.73 -21.56 -24.91
N GLY A 314 39.58 -21.30 -23.62
CA GLY A 314 40.64 -20.75 -22.76
C GLY A 314 40.93 -19.26 -22.95
N ASN A 315 40.18 -18.54 -23.80
CA ASN A 315 40.33 -17.10 -24.04
C ASN A 315 39.08 -16.31 -23.60
N MET A 316 38.96 -16.11 -22.29
CA MET A 316 37.86 -15.39 -21.65
C MET A 316 37.75 -13.93 -22.12
N LYS A 317 36.57 -13.56 -22.65
CA LYS A 317 36.22 -12.22 -23.09
C LYS A 317 34.94 -11.71 -22.46
N TRP A 318 34.91 -10.41 -22.23
CA TRP A 318 33.70 -9.71 -21.82
C TRP A 318 32.76 -9.50 -23.02
N VAL A 319 31.47 -9.28 -22.75
CA VAL A 319 30.45 -8.98 -23.77
C VAL A 319 30.74 -7.70 -24.60
N ASP A 320 31.68 -6.85 -24.16
CA ASP A 320 32.21 -5.69 -24.90
C ASP A 320 33.47 -6.01 -25.73
N ASN A 321 33.82 -7.28 -25.87
CA ASN A 321 35.00 -7.83 -26.56
C ASN A 321 36.35 -7.54 -25.92
N SER A 322 36.39 -6.93 -24.74
CA SER A 322 37.66 -6.75 -24.02
C SER A 322 38.12 -8.08 -23.38
N PRO A 323 39.44 -8.35 -23.34
CA PRO A 323 39.96 -9.57 -22.73
C PRO A 323 39.87 -9.51 -21.19
N LEU A 324 39.75 -10.67 -20.56
CA LEU A 324 39.92 -10.79 -19.10
C LEU A 324 41.36 -10.45 -18.70
N LYS A 325 41.53 -9.56 -17.71
CA LYS A 325 42.84 -9.23 -17.13
C LYS A 325 43.08 -9.97 -15.82
N GLU A 326 42.09 -9.91 -14.93
CA GLU A 326 42.08 -10.54 -13.62
C GLU A 326 40.64 -10.99 -13.36
N GLY A 327 40.48 -12.20 -12.81
CA GLY A 327 39.19 -12.79 -12.51
C GLY A 327 39.03 -13.08 -11.03
N PHE A 328 37.79 -13.05 -10.55
CA PHE A 328 37.45 -13.35 -9.16
C PHE A 328 36.94 -14.79 -9.02
N TRP A 329 37.77 -15.73 -9.47
CA TRP A 329 37.44 -17.15 -9.55
C TRP A 329 37.32 -17.80 -8.17
N LEU A 330 36.33 -18.67 -8.01
CA LEU A 330 36.25 -19.56 -6.87
C LEU A 330 37.49 -20.46 -6.84
N LYS A 331 37.93 -20.86 -5.64
CA LYS A 331 39.11 -21.73 -5.51
C LYS A 331 38.91 -23.04 -6.27
N GLY A 332 39.72 -23.26 -7.30
CA GLY A 332 39.65 -24.43 -8.17
C GLY A 332 39.20 -24.09 -9.60
N GLU A 333 38.67 -22.88 -9.81
CA GLU A 333 38.13 -22.41 -11.09
C GLU A 333 39.11 -21.45 -11.82
N PRO A 334 38.99 -21.28 -13.14
CA PRO A 334 38.13 -22.07 -14.03
C PRO A 334 38.67 -23.49 -14.23
N ASN A 335 37.79 -24.49 -14.27
CA ASN A 335 38.19 -25.90 -14.32
C ASN A 335 37.82 -26.62 -15.63
N ASP A 336 37.01 -25.97 -16.49
CA ASP A 336 36.49 -26.52 -17.75
C ASP A 336 35.98 -27.97 -17.60
N ASN A 337 35.12 -28.21 -16.61
CA ASN A 337 34.74 -29.56 -16.23
C ASN A 337 33.91 -30.21 -17.35
N GLY A 338 34.57 -31.12 -18.08
CA GLY A 338 33.96 -31.84 -19.20
C GLY A 338 34.20 -31.19 -20.56
N GLY A 339 35.01 -30.13 -20.65
CA GLY A 339 35.37 -29.51 -21.92
C GLY A 339 34.25 -28.68 -22.55
N ASN A 340 33.36 -28.10 -21.74
CA ASN A 340 32.15 -27.43 -22.22
C ASN A 340 31.60 -26.33 -21.28
N GLU A 341 32.45 -25.77 -20.42
CA GLU A 341 32.05 -24.78 -19.41
C GLU A 341 32.34 -23.33 -19.85
N ASP A 342 31.79 -22.91 -20.97
CA ASP A 342 32.25 -21.68 -21.61
C ASP A 342 31.68 -20.36 -21.02
N CYS A 343 30.84 -20.44 -19.99
CA CYS A 343 30.06 -19.29 -19.48
C CYS A 343 30.24 -19.07 -17.98
N VAL A 344 30.35 -17.81 -17.55
CA VAL A 344 30.68 -17.51 -16.15
C VAL A 344 29.44 -17.09 -15.34
N LEU A 345 29.27 -17.76 -14.21
CA LEU A 345 28.23 -17.51 -13.22
C LEU A 345 28.86 -17.12 -11.89
N MET A 346 28.34 -16.06 -11.29
CA MET A 346 28.77 -15.54 -9.98
C MET A 346 27.89 -16.12 -8.87
N ASN A 347 28.52 -16.82 -7.93
CA ASN A 347 27.85 -17.45 -6.79
C ASN A 347 27.61 -16.48 -5.63
N THR A 348 26.78 -16.90 -4.67
CA THR A 348 26.41 -16.09 -3.49
C THR A 348 27.35 -16.26 -2.29
N ASN A 349 28.50 -16.93 -2.48
CA ASN A 349 29.50 -17.15 -1.43
C ASN A 349 29.97 -15.79 -0.84
N PRO A 350 30.12 -15.64 0.50
CA PRO A 350 30.66 -14.44 1.13
C PRO A 350 32.06 -14.03 0.69
N ASP A 351 32.86 -14.94 0.13
CA ASP A 351 34.12 -14.58 -0.54
C ASP A 351 33.83 -13.83 -1.85
N LEU A 352 34.59 -12.78 -2.13
CA LEU A 352 34.52 -12.07 -3.42
C LEU A 352 35.07 -12.92 -4.56
N ASN A 353 35.90 -13.91 -4.27
CA ASN A 353 36.36 -14.91 -5.22
C ASN A 353 35.31 -16.03 -5.36
N ASN A 354 34.32 -15.81 -6.22
CA ASN A 354 33.10 -16.60 -6.28
C ASN A 354 32.56 -16.83 -7.70
N TRP A 355 33.39 -16.64 -8.73
CA TRP A 355 33.03 -16.98 -10.11
C TRP A 355 33.28 -18.45 -10.40
N ASN A 356 32.40 -19.02 -11.23
CA ASN A 356 32.49 -20.37 -11.74
C ASN A 356 32.22 -20.31 -13.24
N ASP A 357 33.14 -20.83 -14.04
CA ASP A 357 32.83 -21.26 -15.39
C ASP A 357 31.90 -22.48 -15.30
N ILE A 358 30.87 -22.50 -16.13
CA ILE A 358 29.86 -23.56 -16.13
C ILE A 358 29.26 -23.67 -17.53
N SER A 359 28.63 -24.81 -17.83
CA SER A 359 27.91 -24.98 -19.09
C SER A 359 26.93 -23.82 -19.32
N CYS A 360 27.06 -23.17 -20.49
CA CYS A 360 26.19 -22.08 -20.91
C CYS A 360 24.69 -22.44 -20.93
N SER A 361 24.37 -23.75 -20.96
CA SER A 361 23.00 -24.28 -20.98
C SER A 361 22.30 -24.25 -19.62
N GLU A 362 23.06 -24.07 -18.53
CA GLU A 362 22.55 -24.02 -17.16
C GLU A 362 21.54 -22.89 -16.94
N LYS A 363 20.77 -22.97 -15.86
CA LYS A 363 19.74 -21.96 -15.54
C LYS A 363 20.23 -21.04 -14.42
N GLY A 364 20.46 -19.78 -14.77
CA GLY A 364 20.83 -18.70 -13.85
C GLY A 364 19.99 -17.45 -14.08
N ARG A 365 19.98 -16.52 -13.11
CA ARG A 365 19.43 -15.18 -13.33
C ARG A 365 20.42 -14.32 -14.08
N ASN A 366 19.95 -13.41 -14.91
CA ASN A 366 20.80 -12.42 -15.58
C ASN A 366 21.06 -11.23 -14.66
N LEU A 367 22.24 -10.61 -14.77
CA LEU A 367 22.49 -9.30 -14.17
C LEU A 367 22.86 -8.32 -15.29
N CYS A 368 21.97 -7.39 -15.58
CA CYS A 368 22.13 -6.38 -16.63
C CYS A 368 22.65 -5.06 -16.06
N GLU A 369 23.40 -4.30 -16.88
CA GLU A 369 23.87 -2.94 -16.55
C GLU A 369 23.78 -1.94 -17.71
#